data_AF-A0A9P8L456-F1
#
_entry.id   AF-A0A9P8L456-F1
#
_cell.length_a   1.000
_cell.length_b   1.000
_cell.length_c   1.000
_cell.angle_alpha   90.00
_cell.angle_beta   90.00
_cell.angle_gamma   90.00
#
_symmetry.space_group_name_H-M   'P 1'
#
loop_
_entity.id
_entity.type
_entity.pdbx_description
1 polymer ?
#
loop_
_entity_poly.entity_id
_entity_poly.type
_entity_poly.pdbx_seq_one_letter_code
_entity_poly.pdbx_strand_id
1 'polypeptide(L)'
;MLNRASQQNPYVTIFGGNSTPRPPPVRSRPAAPQNGFFRSMANFSALHIPHSSNPPNDPANDILRDYDNLFRIFYNYTPALDALNIAAAYVQCKSLLMLADMYDALEVVGPRVDHHLLQFQSRLWKQIAKYPPSYLKLGYMARSKVIFKEALVHVVGQWPKDLQHLRNQLPEQVLDVIEDKVEELEDMKAKIEGRLFRLTLTTSRGERVTPTNSYLDWTAVSLFRQWLAENTTPPSPPPAQPQTPNNTNTNHPTTPRTTAAPLPTPPPNTGRIYRLLGLGGSAYLPHEELKRFLKIRPDDYSRDNLRRFERRVEELKALAREQVRPLMRNTLELEVGGGGGVGYLTCTRVGERDYPWDVRGE
;
A
#
# COMPACT_ATOMS: atom_id res chain seq x y z
N MET A 1 35.24 7.68 77.53
CA MET A 1 35.09 6.57 78.50
C MET A 1 34.27 7.05 79.68
N LEU A 2 33.24 6.27 80.03
CA LEU A 2 32.40 6.28 81.24
C LEU A 2 31.44 7.43 81.57
N ASN A 3 30.16 7.03 81.57
CA ASN A 3 28.95 7.61 82.15
C ASN A 3 28.94 7.68 83.69
N ARG A 4 28.17 8.65 84.21
CA ARG A 4 27.20 8.62 85.35
C ARG A 4 27.16 10.02 86.01
N ALA A 5 26.08 10.58 86.54
CA ALA A 5 24.77 10.07 86.93
C ALA A 5 23.80 11.24 87.23
N SER A 6 22.49 10.96 87.09
CA SER A 6 21.36 11.33 87.95
C SER A 6 21.11 12.76 88.45
N GLN A 7 19.93 13.31 88.14
CA GLN A 7 18.95 13.70 89.17
C GLN A 7 17.52 13.89 88.61
N GLN A 8 16.57 13.18 89.22
CA GLN A 8 15.12 13.36 89.10
C GLN A 8 14.63 14.42 90.10
N ASN A 9 13.50 15.07 89.80
CA ASN A 9 12.51 15.45 90.81
C ASN A 9 11.09 15.44 90.21
N PRO A 10 10.03 15.23 91.03
CA PRO A 10 8.81 14.51 90.67
C PRO A 10 7.53 15.36 90.84
N TYR A 11 6.38 14.68 90.83
CA TYR A 11 5.01 15.09 91.21
C TYR A 11 4.14 15.70 90.08
N VAL A 12 2.85 15.38 89.90
CA VAL A 12 1.91 14.47 90.56
C VAL A 12 0.71 14.26 89.62
N THR A 13 0.21 13.03 89.57
CA THR A 13 -1.03 12.60 88.91
C THR A 13 -2.25 12.97 89.75
N ILE A 14 -3.30 13.50 89.13
CA ILE A 14 -4.60 13.67 89.79
C ILE A 14 -5.69 12.98 88.96
N PHE A 15 -6.39 12.06 89.62
CA PHE A 15 -7.44 11.15 89.14
C PHE A 15 -7.00 9.90 88.37
N GLY A 16 -6.70 8.88 89.17
CA GLY A 16 -6.94 7.49 88.80
C GLY A 16 -8.41 7.10 88.96
N GLY A 17 -8.80 6.03 88.26
CA GLY A 17 -10.10 5.39 88.38
C GLY A 17 -10.18 4.16 87.49
N ASN A 18 -9.81 3.01 88.02
CA ASN A 18 -10.03 1.69 87.43
C ASN A 18 -11.54 1.38 87.38
N SER A 19 -12.07 1.11 86.19
CA SER A 19 -13.28 0.29 86.02
C SER A 19 -13.41 -0.20 84.59
N THR A 20 -13.13 -1.49 84.37
CA THR A 20 -13.76 -2.28 83.30
C THR A 20 -15.11 -2.76 83.84
N PRO A 21 -16.24 -2.51 83.15
CA PRO A 21 -16.91 -3.66 82.52
C PRO A 21 -17.79 -3.35 81.27
N ARG A 22 -17.78 -4.32 80.34
CA ARG A 22 -18.83 -4.74 79.38
C ARG A 22 -19.08 -3.88 78.11
N PRO A 23 -19.20 -4.53 76.92
CA PRO A 23 -19.41 -3.81 75.66
C PRO A 23 -20.89 -3.43 75.41
N PRO A 24 -21.14 -2.35 74.64
CA PRO A 24 -22.49 -1.93 74.24
C PRO A 24 -23.07 -2.79 73.10
N PRO A 25 -24.40 -2.75 72.88
CA PRO A 25 -25.13 -3.70 72.03
C PRO A 25 -24.93 -3.49 70.52
N VAL A 26 -25.07 -4.60 69.80
CA VAL A 26 -25.00 -4.72 68.34
C VAL A 26 -26.08 -3.86 67.68
N ARG A 27 -25.67 -2.85 66.91
CA ARG A 27 -26.54 -2.08 66.02
C ARG A 27 -26.31 -2.55 64.58
N SER A 28 -27.35 -3.09 63.96
CA SER A 28 -27.37 -3.57 62.58
C SER A 28 -27.01 -2.45 61.61
N ARG A 29 -25.94 -2.66 60.83
CA ARG A 29 -25.52 -1.78 59.73
C ARG A 29 -26.38 -2.09 58.50
N PRO A 30 -26.85 -1.08 57.74
CA PRO A 30 -27.52 -1.32 56.46
C PRO A 30 -26.52 -1.92 55.45
N ALA A 31 -27.03 -2.76 54.55
CA ALA A 31 -26.26 -3.39 53.48
C ALA A 31 -25.58 -2.34 52.59
N ALA A 32 -24.28 -2.51 52.34
CA ALA A 32 -23.52 -1.67 51.42
C ALA A 32 -23.75 -2.11 49.96
N PRO A 33 -23.83 -1.17 49.01
CA PRO A 33 -23.88 -1.49 47.59
C PRO A 33 -22.54 -2.05 47.11
N GLN A 34 -22.64 -3.01 46.19
CA GLN A 34 -21.56 -3.62 45.43
C GLN A 34 -20.70 -2.56 44.71
N ASN A 35 -19.38 -2.59 44.94
CA ASN A 35 -18.35 -2.54 43.89
C ASN A 35 -16.96 -2.50 44.53
N GLY A 36 -16.22 -3.58 44.34
CA GLY A 36 -14.86 -3.76 44.86
C GLY A 36 -13.84 -2.97 44.06
N PHE A 37 -13.20 -2.02 44.72
CA PHE A 37 -11.88 -1.50 44.38
C PHE A 37 -11.05 -1.51 45.67
N PHE A 38 -9.78 -1.90 45.56
CA PHE A 38 -8.79 -2.14 46.62
C PHE A 38 -8.78 -3.55 47.23
N ARG A 39 -7.92 -4.41 46.67
CA ARG A 39 -7.29 -5.52 47.40
C ARG A 39 -5.78 -5.32 47.47
N SER A 40 -5.28 -5.58 48.68
CA SER A 40 -3.93 -5.47 49.21
C SER A 40 -2.78 -5.98 48.32
N MET A 41 -1.67 -5.23 48.34
CA MET A 41 -0.33 -5.76 48.12
C MET A 41 0.19 -6.39 49.42
N ALA A 42 0.13 -7.71 49.51
CA ALA A 42 0.99 -8.52 50.38
C ALA A 42 0.80 -9.99 50.00
N ASN A 43 1.78 -10.57 49.30
CA ASN A 43 2.23 -11.98 49.34
C ASN A 43 2.93 -12.33 48.02
N PHE A 44 4.18 -11.89 47.88
CA PHE A 44 5.12 -12.56 46.99
C PHE A 44 5.86 -13.61 47.81
N SER A 45 6.12 -14.77 47.21
CA SER A 45 6.80 -15.96 47.79
C SER A 45 5.86 -17.10 48.22
N ALA A 46 5.16 -17.71 47.27
CA ALA A 46 5.00 -19.17 47.19
C ALA A 46 3.84 -19.52 46.23
N LEU A 47 4.13 -19.63 44.93
CA LEU A 47 3.31 -20.43 44.02
C LEU A 47 4.16 -20.87 42.84
N HIS A 48 4.58 -22.13 42.90
CA HIS A 48 5.17 -22.87 41.81
C HIS A 48 4.07 -23.12 40.77
N ILE A 49 4.08 -22.36 39.67
CA ILE A 49 3.17 -22.56 38.54
C ILE A 49 3.83 -23.60 37.63
N PRO A 50 3.21 -24.77 37.39
CA PRO A 50 3.71 -25.69 36.39
C PRO A 50 3.61 -25.01 35.03
N HIS A 51 4.72 -24.99 34.28
CA HIS A 51 4.79 -24.53 32.90
C HIS A 51 3.83 -25.34 32.03
N SER A 52 2.60 -24.85 31.87
CA SER A 52 1.74 -25.22 30.76
C SER A 52 2.21 -24.45 29.52
N SER A 53 2.49 -25.22 28.47
CA SER A 53 2.76 -24.80 27.11
C SER A 53 1.96 -23.57 26.67
N ASN A 54 2.68 -22.52 26.24
CA ASN A 54 2.23 -21.33 25.50
C ASN A 54 0.80 -20.83 25.76
N PRO A 55 0.61 -19.78 26.59
CA PRO A 55 -0.67 -19.09 26.62
C PRO A 55 -0.91 -18.38 25.28
N PRO A 56 -2.17 -18.27 24.81
CA PRO A 56 -2.52 -17.42 23.69
C PRO A 56 -2.13 -15.97 24.01
N ASN A 57 -1.59 -15.23 23.03
CA ASN A 57 -1.16 -13.82 23.15
C ASN A 57 -2.10 -13.00 24.06
N ASP A 58 -1.64 -12.69 25.27
CA ASP A 58 -2.35 -11.80 26.19
C ASP A 58 -2.13 -10.35 25.71
N PRO A 59 -3.19 -9.59 25.37
CA PRO A 59 -3.06 -8.21 24.92
C PRO A 59 -2.36 -7.31 25.94
N ALA A 60 -2.43 -7.64 27.24
CA ALA A 60 -1.69 -6.90 28.27
C ALA A 60 -0.17 -7.08 28.12
N ASN A 61 0.28 -8.29 27.75
CA ASN A 61 1.70 -8.55 27.51
C ASN A 61 2.22 -7.85 26.26
N ASP A 62 1.41 -7.73 25.21
CA ASP A 62 1.78 -6.97 24.01
C ASP A 62 1.98 -5.48 24.32
N ILE A 63 1.08 -4.87 25.10
CA ILE A 63 1.21 -3.47 25.53
C ILE A 63 2.45 -3.28 26.39
N LEU A 64 2.70 -4.16 27.38
CA LEU A 64 3.89 -4.08 28.24
C LEU A 64 5.18 -4.21 27.43
N ARG A 65 5.22 -5.09 26.42
CA ARG A 65 6.35 -5.20 25.49
C ARG A 65 6.57 -3.91 24.71
N ASP A 66 5.50 -3.27 24.23
CA ASP A 66 5.62 -2.05 23.44
C ASP A 66 6.13 -0.87 24.30
N TYR A 67 5.69 -0.76 25.55
CA TYR A 67 6.25 0.19 26.52
C TYR A 67 7.72 -0.12 26.86
N ASP A 68 8.08 -1.38 27.08
CA ASP A 68 9.48 -1.79 27.30
C ASP A 68 10.36 -1.38 26.10
N ASN A 69 9.89 -1.62 24.88
CA ASN A 69 10.57 -1.20 23.66
C ASN A 69 10.66 0.32 23.49
N LEU A 70 9.62 1.06 23.85
CA LEU A 70 9.64 2.52 23.84
C LEU A 70 10.73 3.06 24.78
N PHE A 71 10.77 2.58 26.02
CA PHE A 71 11.79 2.98 26.98
C PHE A 71 13.19 2.53 26.56
N ARG A 72 13.36 1.31 26.05
CA ARG A 72 14.64 0.86 25.46
C ARG A 72 15.15 1.87 24.45
N ILE A 73 14.30 2.28 23.50
CA ILE A 73 14.69 3.24 22.47
C ILE A 73 15.07 4.60 23.07
N PHE A 74 14.31 5.12 24.03
CA PHE A 74 14.63 6.39 24.71
C PHE A 74 15.96 6.36 25.46
N TYR A 75 16.30 5.20 26.05
CA TYR A 75 17.59 4.97 26.69
C TYR A 75 18.66 4.43 25.72
N ASN A 76 18.44 4.54 24.41
CA ASN A 76 19.38 4.17 23.35
C ASN A 76 19.75 2.67 23.30
N TYR A 77 18.90 1.81 23.85
CA TYR A 77 18.97 0.36 23.71
C TYR A 77 18.19 -0.13 22.48
N THR A 78 18.64 -1.24 21.91
CA THR A 78 17.95 -1.91 20.80
C THR A 78 16.59 -2.45 21.26
N PRO A 79 15.49 -2.17 20.53
CA PRO A 79 14.19 -2.75 20.85
C PRO A 79 14.19 -4.26 20.60
N ALA A 80 13.49 -5.01 21.44
CA ALA A 80 13.28 -6.44 21.31
C ALA A 80 12.12 -6.71 20.33
N LEU A 81 12.45 -6.68 19.03
CA LEU A 81 11.54 -6.98 17.92
C LEU A 81 11.94 -8.31 17.25
N ASP A 82 10.98 -9.03 16.69
CA ASP A 82 11.22 -10.31 16.03
C ASP A 82 12.05 -10.13 14.74
N ALA A 83 13.29 -10.62 14.73
CA ALA A 83 14.18 -10.49 13.57
C ALA A 83 14.00 -11.59 12.49
N LEU A 84 13.19 -12.61 12.76
CA LEU A 84 13.05 -13.79 11.89
C LEU A 84 11.73 -13.77 11.11
N ASN A 85 10.64 -13.48 11.82
CA ASN A 85 9.28 -13.52 11.27
C ASN A 85 8.78 -12.11 10.94
N ILE A 86 8.84 -11.74 9.66
CA ILE A 86 8.38 -10.43 9.17
C ILE A 86 6.92 -10.12 9.51
N ALA A 87 6.04 -11.12 9.60
CA ALA A 87 4.64 -10.88 9.94
C ALA A 87 4.49 -10.48 11.42
N ALA A 88 5.22 -11.15 12.31
CA ALA A 88 5.28 -10.79 13.73
C ALA A 88 5.96 -9.43 13.91
N ALA A 89 7.10 -9.22 13.26
CA ALA A 89 7.84 -7.95 13.26
C ALA A 89 6.96 -6.78 12.81
N TYR A 90 6.18 -6.95 11.73
CA TYR A 90 5.23 -5.95 11.24
C TYR A 90 4.21 -5.56 12.32
N VAL A 91 3.59 -6.54 12.99
CA VAL A 91 2.59 -6.27 14.04
C VAL A 91 3.22 -5.53 15.22
N GLN A 92 4.40 -5.97 15.68
CA GLN A 92 5.15 -5.36 16.78
C GLN A 92 5.60 -3.93 16.45
N CYS A 93 6.14 -3.71 15.24
CA CYS A 93 6.54 -2.39 14.77
C CYS A 93 5.33 -1.45 14.68
N LYS A 94 4.21 -1.95 14.15
CA LYS A 94 2.97 -1.17 14.03
C LYS A 94 2.46 -0.73 15.40
N SER A 95 2.37 -1.62 16.38
CA SER A 95 1.86 -1.28 17.71
C SER A 95 2.82 -0.35 18.47
N LEU A 96 4.13 -0.57 18.36
CA LEU A 96 5.16 0.33 18.90
C LEU A 96 5.09 1.74 18.28
N LEU A 97 4.91 1.85 16.96
CA LEU A 97 4.76 3.15 16.29
C LEU A 97 3.45 3.85 16.69
N MET A 98 2.35 3.11 16.85
CA MET A 98 1.10 3.68 17.37
C MET A 98 1.27 4.22 18.78
N LEU A 99 2.00 3.50 19.64
CA LEU A 99 2.33 3.98 20.98
C LEU A 99 3.21 5.24 20.92
N ALA A 100 4.23 5.25 20.06
CA ALA A 100 5.11 6.40 19.90
C ALA A 100 4.36 7.63 19.36
N ASP A 101 3.43 7.46 18.43
CA ASP A 101 2.55 8.53 17.91
C ASP A 101 1.74 9.20 19.03
N MET A 102 1.18 8.42 19.97
CA MET A 102 0.46 8.95 21.13
C MET A 102 1.32 9.85 22.04
N TYR A 103 2.64 9.65 22.04
CA TYR A 103 3.59 10.42 22.83
C TYR A 103 4.41 11.42 22.00
N ASP A 104 4.04 11.65 20.73
CA ASP A 104 4.78 12.50 19.78
C ASP A 104 6.27 12.12 19.68
N ALA A 105 6.54 10.81 19.70
CA ALA A 105 7.88 10.24 19.78
C ALA A 105 8.32 9.55 18.48
N LEU A 106 7.59 9.77 17.37
CA LEU A 106 7.88 9.13 16.08
C LEU A 106 9.28 9.47 15.54
N GLU A 107 9.80 10.67 15.81
CA GLU A 107 11.13 11.08 15.35
C GLU A 107 12.24 10.23 15.98
N VAL A 108 12.02 9.75 17.20
CA VAL A 108 12.99 8.96 17.97
C VAL A 108 12.81 7.47 17.70
N VAL A 109 11.55 7.01 17.62
CA VAL A 109 11.22 5.58 17.45
C VAL A 109 11.29 5.14 16.00
N GLY A 110 10.87 5.99 15.06
CA GLY A 110 10.82 5.72 13.62
C GLY A 110 12.14 5.18 13.06
N PRO A 111 13.29 5.84 13.26
CA PRO A 111 14.58 5.36 12.76
C PRO A 111 14.98 3.97 13.27
N ARG A 112 14.57 3.59 14.49
CA ARG A 112 14.85 2.25 15.05
C ARG A 112 14.00 1.18 14.39
N VAL A 113 12.72 1.48 14.14
CA VAL A 113 11.80 0.60 13.43
C VAL A 113 12.21 0.46 11.96
N ASP A 114 12.56 1.57 11.30
CA ASP A 114 13.07 1.57 9.93
C ASP A 114 14.29 0.65 9.80
N HIS A 115 15.32 0.87 10.63
CA HIS A 115 16.52 0.02 10.62
C HIS A 115 16.19 -1.46 10.84
N HIS A 116 15.30 -1.79 11.78
CA HIS A 116 14.89 -3.17 12.03
C HIS A 116 14.19 -3.79 10.81
N LEU A 117 13.25 -3.08 10.18
CA LEU A 117 12.52 -3.60 9.03
C LEU A 117 13.42 -3.77 7.80
N LEU A 118 14.34 -2.83 7.56
CA LEU A 118 15.26 -2.90 6.42
C LEU A 118 16.21 -4.12 6.49
N GLN A 119 16.43 -4.71 7.67
CA GLN A 119 17.21 -5.96 7.81
C GLN A 119 16.56 -7.17 7.13
N PHE A 120 15.25 -7.13 6.85
CA PHE A 120 14.57 -8.20 6.10
C PHE A 120 14.89 -8.19 4.59
N GLN A 121 15.48 -7.12 4.06
CA GLN A 121 15.97 -7.01 2.67
C GLN A 121 14.89 -7.43 1.65
N SER A 122 15.21 -8.31 0.69
CA SER A 122 14.28 -8.77 -0.35
C SER A 122 12.96 -9.37 0.16
N ARG A 123 12.93 -9.91 1.39
CA ARG A 123 11.69 -10.42 2.02
C ARG A 123 10.73 -9.28 2.32
N LEU A 124 11.25 -8.12 2.72
CA LEU A 124 10.45 -6.91 2.95
C LEU A 124 9.79 -6.45 1.67
N TRP A 125 10.56 -6.27 0.60
CA TRP A 125 10.04 -5.79 -0.69
C TRP A 125 8.90 -6.66 -1.23
N LYS A 126 9.02 -7.99 -1.09
CA LYS A 126 7.95 -8.94 -1.42
C LYS A 126 6.69 -8.76 -0.56
N GLN A 127 6.84 -8.44 0.72
CA GLN A 127 5.69 -8.14 1.59
C GLN A 127 5.05 -6.79 1.26
N ILE A 128 5.85 -5.76 0.96
CA ILE A 128 5.33 -4.44 0.56
C ILE A 128 4.49 -4.57 -0.71
N ALA A 129 4.98 -5.26 -1.74
CA ALA A 129 4.22 -5.49 -2.96
C ALA A 129 2.92 -6.29 -2.74
N LYS A 130 2.88 -7.15 -1.71
CA LYS A 130 1.69 -7.92 -1.35
C LYS A 130 0.65 -7.10 -0.58
N TYR A 131 1.09 -6.16 0.26
CA TYR A 131 0.22 -5.33 1.09
C TYR A 131 0.59 -3.84 1.06
N PRO A 132 0.53 -3.16 -0.11
CA PRO A 132 1.05 -1.80 -0.24
C PRO A 132 0.40 -0.78 0.72
N PRO A 133 -0.95 -0.72 0.90
CA PRO A 133 -1.57 0.25 1.81
C PRO A 133 -1.08 0.16 3.26
N SER A 134 -0.91 -1.07 3.74
CA SER A 134 -0.44 -1.38 5.09
C SER A 134 0.98 -0.88 5.31
N TYR A 135 1.88 -1.15 4.36
CA TYR A 135 3.27 -0.72 4.45
C TYR A 135 3.46 0.76 4.12
N LEU A 136 2.55 1.37 3.36
CA LEU A 136 2.54 2.81 3.14
C LEU A 136 2.28 3.55 4.46
N LYS A 137 1.26 3.12 5.21
CA LYS A 137 0.98 3.64 6.56
C LYS A 137 2.14 3.41 7.52
N LEU A 138 2.70 2.19 7.53
CA LEU A 138 3.84 1.87 8.40
C LEU A 138 5.06 2.74 8.06
N GLY A 139 5.37 2.89 6.77
CA GLY A 139 6.47 3.73 6.29
C GLY A 139 6.29 5.20 6.63
N TYR A 140 5.05 5.71 6.55
CA TYR A 140 4.69 7.06 7.00
C TYR A 140 4.95 7.25 8.50
N MET A 141 4.42 6.35 9.33
CA MET A 141 4.59 6.44 10.80
C MET A 141 6.06 6.28 11.22
N ALA A 142 6.80 5.39 10.57
CA ALA A 142 8.24 5.20 10.81
C ALA A 142 9.11 6.34 10.25
N ARG A 143 8.53 7.24 9.45
CA ARG A 143 9.25 8.24 8.63
C ARG A 143 10.33 7.61 7.75
N SER A 144 10.09 6.38 7.30
CA SER A 144 11.01 5.62 6.44
C SER A 144 10.81 6.03 4.98
N LYS A 145 11.77 6.78 4.43
CA LYS A 145 11.76 7.19 3.01
C LYS A 145 11.72 6.01 2.06
N VAL A 146 12.44 4.92 2.40
CA VAL A 146 12.58 3.73 1.53
C VAL A 146 11.30 2.92 1.52
N ILE A 147 10.74 2.59 2.69
CA ILE A 147 9.51 1.79 2.82
C ILE A 147 8.33 2.57 2.25
N PHE A 148 8.24 3.87 2.56
CA PHE A 148 7.18 4.73 2.04
C PHE A 148 7.22 4.84 0.52
N LYS A 149 8.39 5.14 -0.06
CA LYS A 149 8.57 5.22 -1.52
C LYS A 149 8.17 3.90 -2.20
N GLU A 150 8.68 2.77 -1.70
CA GLU A 150 8.36 1.45 -2.27
C GLU A 150 6.85 1.21 -2.27
N ALA A 151 6.18 1.41 -1.12
CA ALA A 151 4.75 1.22 -0.99
C ALA A 151 3.93 2.20 -1.83
N LEU A 152 4.35 3.48 -1.89
CA LEU A 152 3.66 4.54 -2.65
C LEU A 152 3.63 4.22 -4.14
N VAL A 153 4.76 3.76 -4.71
CA VAL A 153 4.82 3.38 -6.14
C VAL A 153 3.85 2.24 -6.44
N HIS A 154 3.72 1.26 -5.55
CA HIS A 154 2.76 0.16 -5.71
C HIS A 154 1.30 0.63 -5.62
N VAL A 155 0.98 1.55 -4.70
CA VAL A 155 -0.36 2.14 -4.55
C VAL A 155 -0.74 2.96 -5.78
N VAL A 156 0.14 3.86 -6.22
CA VAL A 156 -0.08 4.72 -7.40
C VAL A 156 -0.26 3.86 -8.66
N GLY A 157 0.57 2.83 -8.85
CA GLY A 157 0.46 1.94 -10.00
C GLY A 157 -0.85 1.14 -10.04
N GLN A 158 -1.46 0.86 -8.89
CA GLN A 158 -2.70 0.08 -8.75
C GLN A 158 -3.95 0.93 -8.58
N TRP A 159 -3.81 2.26 -8.58
CA TRP A 159 -4.92 3.17 -8.37
C TRP A 159 -6.07 2.93 -9.39
N PRO A 160 -7.35 3.03 -8.98
CA PRO A 160 -7.89 3.35 -7.66
C PRO A 160 -8.19 2.12 -6.77
N LYS A 161 -7.62 0.94 -7.03
CA LYS A 161 -7.96 -0.30 -6.29
C LYS A 161 -7.77 -0.18 -4.78
N ASP A 162 -6.74 0.55 -4.36
CA ASP A 162 -6.37 0.70 -2.95
C ASP A 162 -7.14 1.84 -2.24
N LEU A 163 -7.89 2.68 -2.98
CA LEU A 163 -8.55 3.87 -2.46
C LEU A 163 -9.46 3.59 -1.25
N GLN A 164 -10.25 2.52 -1.30
CA GLN A 164 -11.18 2.16 -0.23
C GLN A 164 -10.46 1.81 1.09
N HIS A 165 -9.26 1.23 0.99
CA HIS A 165 -8.46 0.87 2.17
C HIS A 165 -7.73 2.09 2.76
N LEU A 166 -7.45 3.12 1.95
CA LEU A 166 -6.62 4.27 2.31
C LEU A 166 -7.41 5.43 2.92
N ARG A 167 -8.61 5.73 2.41
CA ARG A 167 -9.40 6.95 2.73
C ARG A 167 -9.60 7.24 4.22
N ASN A 168 -9.65 6.21 5.08
CA ASN A 168 -9.89 6.37 6.52
C ASN A 168 -8.69 5.98 7.39
N GLN A 169 -7.55 5.61 6.78
CA GLN A 169 -6.41 5.05 7.50
C GLN A 169 -5.17 5.93 7.45
N LEU A 170 -5.10 6.87 6.51
CA LEU A 170 -3.97 7.77 6.31
C LEU A 170 -4.39 9.24 6.48
N PRO A 171 -3.45 10.12 6.89
CA PRO A 171 -3.66 11.56 6.86
C PRO A 171 -3.93 12.10 5.46
N GLU A 172 -4.68 13.20 5.38
CA GLU A 172 -5.05 13.87 4.12
C GLU A 172 -3.83 14.22 3.25
N GLN A 173 -2.77 14.73 3.85
CA GLN A 173 -1.51 15.04 3.15
C GLN A 173 -0.91 13.86 2.39
N VAL A 174 -1.06 12.63 2.90
CA VAL A 174 -0.58 11.43 2.19
C VAL A 174 -1.49 11.09 1.01
N LEU A 175 -2.80 11.32 1.15
CA LEU A 175 -3.76 11.15 0.06
C LEU A 175 -3.51 12.16 -1.05
N ASP A 176 -3.25 13.42 -0.72
CA ASP A 176 -2.90 14.48 -1.69
C ASP A 176 -1.67 14.07 -2.51
N VAL A 177 -0.60 13.59 -1.86
CA VAL A 177 0.59 13.08 -2.57
C VAL A 177 0.26 11.90 -3.48
N ILE A 178 -0.63 10.99 -3.07
CA ILE A 178 -1.05 9.88 -3.93
C ILE A 178 -1.80 10.41 -5.16
N GLU A 179 -2.74 11.32 -4.97
CA GLU A 179 -3.55 11.90 -6.05
C GLU A 179 -2.68 12.66 -7.05
N ASP A 180 -1.75 13.50 -6.58
CA ASP A 180 -0.77 14.20 -7.40
C ASP A 180 0.06 13.21 -8.23
N LYS A 181 0.55 12.13 -7.62
CA LYS A 181 1.36 11.11 -8.33
C LYS A 181 0.55 10.27 -9.30
N VAL A 182 -0.73 10.05 -9.03
CA VAL A 182 -1.64 9.40 -9.97
C VAL A 182 -1.85 10.29 -11.18
N GLU A 183 -2.11 11.59 -10.98
CA GLU A 183 -2.25 12.56 -12.08
C GLU A 183 -0.96 12.63 -12.92
N GLU A 184 0.21 12.76 -12.30
CA GLU A 184 1.51 12.74 -12.99
C GLU A 184 1.69 11.48 -13.86
N LEU A 185 1.25 10.32 -13.35
CA LEU A 185 1.35 9.05 -14.07
C LEU A 185 0.36 8.97 -15.24
N GLU A 186 -0.88 9.41 -15.06
CA GLU A 186 -1.89 9.46 -16.13
C GLU A 186 -1.50 10.45 -17.23
N ASP A 187 -0.97 11.62 -16.89
CA ASP A 187 -0.43 12.58 -17.84
C ASP A 187 0.72 11.99 -18.66
N MET A 188 1.61 11.23 -18.01
CA MET A 188 2.70 10.56 -18.70
C MET A 188 2.18 9.49 -19.67
N LYS A 189 1.16 8.70 -19.26
CA LYS A 189 0.50 7.73 -20.12
C LYS A 189 -0.14 8.42 -21.33
N ALA A 190 -0.96 9.44 -21.12
CA ALA A 190 -1.64 10.19 -22.17
C ALA A 190 -0.66 10.82 -23.17
N LYS A 191 0.44 11.40 -22.66
CA LYS A 191 1.51 11.96 -23.50
C LYS A 191 2.19 10.90 -24.37
N ILE A 192 2.47 9.73 -23.81
CA ILE A 192 3.12 8.63 -24.54
C ILE A 192 2.15 8.01 -25.54
N GLU A 193 0.90 7.79 -25.15
CA GLU A 193 -0.16 7.32 -26.04
C GLU A 193 -0.32 8.25 -27.24
N GLY A 194 -0.42 9.57 -27.02
CA GLY A 194 -0.48 10.54 -28.10
C GLY A 194 0.74 10.50 -29.03
N ARG A 195 1.95 10.21 -28.50
CA ARG A 195 3.16 10.03 -29.32
C ARG A 195 3.11 8.73 -30.12
N LEU A 196 2.65 7.63 -29.52
CA LEU A 196 2.49 6.33 -30.17
C LEU A 196 1.51 6.42 -31.35
N PHE A 197 0.36 7.07 -31.19
CA PHE A 197 -0.60 7.29 -32.28
C PHE A 197 -0.06 8.16 -33.42
N ARG A 198 0.86 9.09 -33.10
CA ARG A 198 1.51 9.95 -34.11
C ARG A 198 2.67 9.27 -34.83
N LEU A 199 3.12 8.09 -34.39
CA LEU A 199 4.16 7.34 -35.10
C LEU A 199 3.78 7.12 -36.55
N THR A 200 4.80 7.26 -37.40
CA THR A 200 4.68 7.11 -38.84
C THR A 200 6.03 6.69 -39.38
N LEU A 201 6.02 6.03 -40.54
CA LEU A 201 7.22 5.69 -41.26
C LEU A 201 7.51 6.78 -42.31
N THR A 202 8.73 6.81 -42.83
CA THR A 202 9.10 7.68 -43.95
C THR A 202 9.54 6.85 -45.15
N THR A 203 9.27 7.33 -46.35
CA THR A 203 9.79 6.75 -47.59
C THR A 203 11.31 6.98 -47.68
N SER A 204 11.98 6.38 -48.67
CA SER A 204 13.40 6.66 -48.94
C SER A 204 13.68 8.13 -49.29
N ARG A 205 12.66 8.88 -49.70
CA ARG A 205 12.72 10.32 -49.98
C ARG A 205 12.51 11.19 -48.73
N GLY A 206 12.27 10.59 -47.57
CA GLY A 206 11.97 11.30 -46.32
C GLY A 206 10.51 11.75 -46.19
N GLU A 207 9.65 11.46 -47.16
CA GLU A 207 8.23 11.82 -47.12
C GLU A 207 7.46 10.88 -46.19
N ARG A 208 6.44 11.41 -45.49
CA ARG A 208 5.52 10.60 -44.68
C ARG A 208 4.80 9.57 -45.55
N VAL A 209 4.62 8.35 -45.03
CA VAL A 209 3.85 7.34 -45.77
C VAL A 209 2.37 7.70 -45.83
N THR A 210 1.81 7.55 -47.02
CA THR A 210 0.41 7.76 -47.36
C THR A 210 -0.06 6.60 -48.27
N PRO A 211 -1.37 6.41 -48.44
CA PRO A 211 -1.88 5.39 -49.36
C PRO A 211 -1.39 5.57 -50.80
N THR A 212 -1.05 6.81 -51.20
CA THR A 212 -0.67 7.15 -52.57
C THR A 212 0.82 6.94 -52.85
N ASN A 213 1.72 7.21 -51.90
CA ASN A 213 3.17 7.08 -52.14
C ASN A 213 3.75 5.71 -51.75
N SER A 214 3.19 5.02 -50.74
CA SER A 214 3.58 3.65 -50.43
C SER A 214 2.46 2.95 -49.65
N TYR A 215 1.61 2.25 -50.39
CA TYR A 215 0.46 1.56 -49.83
C TYR A 215 0.84 0.50 -48.78
N LEU A 216 1.84 -0.34 -49.06
CA LEU A 216 2.27 -1.42 -48.15
C LEU A 216 2.84 -0.89 -46.82
N ASP A 217 3.66 0.16 -46.88
CA ASP A 217 4.22 0.77 -45.68
C ASP A 217 3.12 1.51 -44.89
N TRP A 218 2.14 2.10 -45.59
CA TRP A 218 1.00 2.76 -44.97
C TRP A 218 0.08 1.75 -44.26
N THR A 219 -0.18 0.58 -44.85
CA THR A 219 -0.96 -0.48 -44.18
C THR A 219 -0.27 -1.00 -42.92
N ALA A 220 1.08 -1.02 -42.88
CA ALA A 220 1.81 -1.37 -41.66
C ALA A 220 1.55 -0.35 -40.53
N VAL A 221 1.60 0.95 -40.85
CA VAL A 221 1.25 2.03 -39.90
C VAL A 221 -0.21 1.92 -39.44
N SER A 222 -1.14 1.64 -40.36
CA SER A 222 -2.56 1.49 -40.04
C SER A 222 -2.82 0.29 -39.14
N LEU A 223 -2.22 -0.87 -39.41
CA LEU A 223 -2.34 -2.07 -38.58
C LEU A 223 -1.79 -1.83 -37.17
N PHE A 224 -0.61 -1.19 -37.05
CA PHE A 224 -0.04 -0.86 -35.74
C PHE A 224 -0.97 0.07 -34.93
N ARG A 225 -1.55 1.09 -35.56
CA ARG A 225 -2.46 2.02 -34.89
C ARG A 225 -3.77 1.36 -34.47
N GLN A 226 -4.30 0.45 -35.30
CA GLN A 226 -5.46 -0.35 -34.95
C GLN A 226 -5.16 -1.22 -33.74
N TRP A 227 -4.05 -1.98 -33.78
CA TRP A 227 -3.62 -2.80 -32.65
C TRP A 227 -3.45 -1.96 -31.37
N LEU A 228 -2.85 -0.77 -31.47
CA LEU A 228 -2.70 0.13 -30.34
C LEU A 228 -4.06 0.54 -29.77
N ALA A 229 -4.97 1.01 -30.61
CA ALA A 229 -6.31 1.44 -30.20
C ALA A 229 -7.10 0.32 -29.50
N GLU A 230 -7.06 -0.89 -30.05
CA GLU A 230 -7.74 -2.06 -29.49
C GLU A 230 -7.18 -2.49 -28.12
N ASN A 231 -5.92 -2.16 -27.83
CA ASN A 231 -5.25 -2.58 -26.60
C ASN A 231 -5.15 -1.45 -25.54
N THR A 232 -5.19 -0.18 -25.92
CA THR A 232 -5.11 0.95 -24.97
C THR A 232 -6.45 1.59 -24.66
N THR A 233 -7.44 1.48 -25.55
CA THR A 233 -8.75 2.10 -25.35
C THR A 233 -9.67 1.15 -24.56
N PRO A 234 -10.33 1.60 -23.48
CA PRO A 234 -11.36 0.80 -22.84
C PRO A 234 -12.50 0.48 -23.82
N PRO A 235 -13.13 -0.71 -23.75
CA PRO A 235 -14.27 -1.02 -24.59
C PRO A 235 -15.39 -0.01 -24.33
N SER A 236 -15.89 0.62 -25.40
CA SER A 236 -17.06 1.49 -25.30
C SER A 236 -18.22 0.74 -24.64
N PRO A 237 -18.94 1.36 -23.68
CA PRO A 237 -20.14 0.75 -23.14
C PRO A 237 -21.11 0.44 -24.29
N PRO A 238 -21.80 -0.72 -24.25
CA PRO A 238 -22.77 -1.05 -25.28
C PRO A 238 -23.81 0.07 -25.37
N PRO A 239 -24.24 0.45 -26.59
CA PRO A 239 -25.26 1.47 -26.76
C PRO A 239 -26.51 1.07 -25.98
N ALA A 240 -27.04 2.00 -25.19
CA ALA A 240 -28.28 1.79 -24.45
C ALA A 240 -29.37 1.36 -25.42
N GLN A 241 -29.91 0.15 -25.26
CA GLN A 241 -31.02 -0.30 -26.08
C GLN A 241 -32.22 0.61 -25.84
N PRO A 242 -32.88 1.14 -26.90
CA PRO A 242 -34.10 1.91 -26.73
C PRO A 242 -35.16 1.02 -26.08
N GLN A 243 -35.60 1.40 -24.87
CA GLN A 243 -36.71 0.74 -24.20
C GLN A 243 -37.97 0.93 -25.06
N THR A 244 -38.49 -0.16 -25.61
CA THR A 244 -39.81 -0.16 -26.23
C THR A 244 -40.86 0.02 -25.13
N PRO A 245 -41.85 0.92 -25.29
CA PRO A 245 -42.92 1.05 -24.31
C PRO A 245 -43.87 -0.16 -24.46
N ASN A 246 -43.66 -1.20 -23.66
CA ASN A 246 -44.62 -2.29 -23.54
C ASN A 246 -45.81 -1.81 -22.71
N ASN A 247 -46.88 -1.44 -23.41
CA ASN A 247 -48.20 -1.20 -22.85
C ASN A 247 -48.87 -2.55 -22.55
N THR A 248 -48.72 -3.05 -21.32
CA THR A 248 -49.61 -4.10 -20.79
C THR A 248 -50.01 -3.78 -19.37
N ASN A 249 -51.31 -3.57 -19.24
CA ASN A 249 -52.08 -3.28 -18.06
C ASN A 249 -52.28 -4.56 -17.23
N THR A 250 -51.63 -4.69 -16.06
CA THR A 250 -52.06 -5.64 -15.01
C THR A 250 -51.52 -5.21 -13.64
N ASN A 251 -52.45 -5.02 -12.70
CA ASN A 251 -52.21 -4.73 -11.29
C ASN A 251 -51.54 -5.91 -10.59
N HIS A 252 -50.31 -5.74 -10.12
CA HIS A 252 -49.70 -6.56 -9.07
C HIS A 252 -48.73 -5.69 -8.24
N PRO A 253 -48.75 -5.73 -6.90
CA PRO A 253 -47.78 -4.99 -6.10
C PRO A 253 -46.45 -5.73 -6.07
N THR A 254 -45.46 -5.24 -6.81
CA THR A 254 -44.08 -5.73 -6.78
C THR A 254 -43.14 -4.67 -6.26
N THR A 255 -42.29 -5.11 -5.34
CA THR A 255 -41.16 -4.43 -4.71
C THR A 255 -40.29 -3.64 -5.72
N PRO A 256 -39.75 -2.47 -5.33
CA PRO A 256 -38.91 -1.68 -6.22
C PRO A 256 -37.58 -2.41 -6.43
N ARG A 257 -37.43 -3.00 -7.63
CA ARG A 257 -36.18 -3.57 -8.11
C ARG A 257 -35.33 -2.41 -8.61
N THR A 258 -34.43 -1.91 -7.77
CA THR A 258 -33.40 -0.96 -8.14
C THR A 258 -32.61 -1.53 -9.32
N THR A 259 -32.77 -0.95 -10.51
CA THR A 259 -31.94 -1.23 -11.67
C THR A 259 -30.53 -0.72 -11.38
N ALA A 260 -29.68 -1.59 -10.84
CA ALA A 260 -28.27 -1.32 -10.67
C ALA A 260 -27.67 -0.91 -12.02
N ALA A 261 -27.08 0.28 -12.08
CA ALA A 261 -26.31 0.72 -13.23
C ALA A 261 -25.25 -0.34 -13.58
N PRO A 262 -24.90 -0.52 -14.88
CA PRO A 262 -23.81 -1.40 -15.25
C PRO A 262 -22.54 -0.98 -14.50
N LEU A 263 -21.95 -1.92 -13.77
CA LEU A 263 -20.65 -1.70 -13.11
C LEU A 263 -19.65 -1.21 -14.17
N PRO A 264 -18.85 -0.16 -13.89
CA PRO A 264 -17.82 0.28 -14.81
C PRO A 264 -16.90 -0.89 -15.13
N THR A 265 -16.67 -1.13 -16.43
CA THR A 265 -15.70 -2.12 -16.89
C THR A 265 -14.35 -1.80 -16.23
N PRO A 266 -13.65 -2.80 -15.66
CA PRO A 266 -12.36 -2.53 -15.03
C PRO A 266 -11.45 -1.89 -16.07
N PRO A 267 -10.73 -0.80 -15.71
CA PRO A 267 -9.88 -0.11 -16.66
C PRO A 267 -8.89 -1.12 -17.27
N PRO A 268 -8.67 -1.08 -18.59
CA PRO A 268 -7.73 -1.98 -19.24
C PRO A 268 -6.37 -1.85 -18.54
N ASN A 269 -5.73 -2.98 -18.28
CA ASN A 269 -4.40 -2.98 -17.68
C ASN A 269 -3.37 -2.52 -18.72
N THR A 270 -3.35 -1.21 -18.98
CA THR A 270 -2.49 -0.53 -19.96
C THR A 270 -1.01 -0.74 -19.64
N GLY A 271 -0.66 -0.95 -18.37
CA GLY A 271 0.71 -1.26 -17.94
C GLY A 271 1.28 -2.53 -18.62
N ARG A 272 0.45 -3.56 -18.80
CA ARG A 272 0.86 -4.77 -19.55
C ARG A 272 1.13 -4.45 -21.03
N ILE A 273 0.29 -3.63 -21.65
CA ILE A 273 0.42 -3.27 -23.08
C ILE A 273 1.66 -2.42 -23.32
N TYR A 274 1.93 -1.43 -22.46
CA TYR A 274 3.17 -0.65 -22.53
C TYR A 274 4.42 -1.51 -22.38
N ARG A 275 4.37 -2.59 -21.59
CA ARG A 275 5.45 -3.57 -21.52
C ARG A 275 5.62 -4.39 -22.78
N LEU A 276 4.53 -4.84 -23.41
CA LEU A 276 4.59 -5.51 -24.71
C LEU A 276 5.26 -4.61 -25.76
N LEU A 277 4.85 -3.33 -25.80
CA LEU A 277 5.47 -2.31 -26.65
C LEU A 277 6.96 -2.14 -26.36
N GLY A 278 7.37 -2.18 -25.08
CA GLY A 278 8.77 -2.06 -24.65
C GLY A 278 9.64 -3.29 -24.97
N LEU A 279 9.04 -4.49 -24.99
CA LEU A 279 9.71 -5.73 -25.39
C LEU A 279 9.96 -5.78 -26.91
N GLY A 280 8.98 -5.36 -27.71
CA GLY A 280 9.07 -5.41 -29.17
C GLY A 280 9.10 -6.83 -29.74
N GLY A 281 9.63 -6.99 -30.96
CA GLY A 281 9.78 -8.29 -31.62
C GLY A 281 8.46 -9.06 -31.74
N SER A 282 8.44 -10.33 -31.33
CA SER A 282 7.26 -11.21 -31.43
C SER A 282 6.24 -11.06 -30.29
N ALA A 283 6.45 -10.13 -29.34
CA ALA A 283 5.56 -9.94 -28.19
C ALA A 283 4.15 -9.46 -28.59
N TYR A 284 4.04 -8.77 -29.73
CA TYR A 284 2.79 -8.35 -30.36
C TYR A 284 2.99 -8.29 -31.88
N LEU A 285 1.90 -8.43 -32.65
CA LEU A 285 1.96 -8.48 -34.12
C LEU A 285 3.03 -9.48 -34.63
N PRO A 286 2.97 -10.78 -34.26
CA PRO A 286 3.92 -11.79 -34.71
C PRO A 286 3.73 -12.15 -36.19
N HIS A 287 4.68 -12.91 -36.76
CA HIS A 287 4.68 -13.36 -38.16
C HIS A 287 3.31 -13.85 -38.65
N GLU A 288 2.67 -14.74 -37.89
CA GLU A 288 1.39 -15.35 -38.28
C GLU A 288 0.26 -14.33 -38.40
N GLU A 289 0.25 -13.30 -37.55
CA GLU A 289 -0.74 -12.22 -37.59
C GLU A 289 -0.51 -11.30 -38.79
N LEU A 290 0.75 -10.90 -39.02
CA LEU A 290 1.13 -10.07 -40.17
C LEU A 290 0.84 -10.77 -41.50
N LYS A 291 1.15 -12.07 -41.58
CA LYS A 291 0.86 -12.92 -42.74
C LYS A 291 -0.64 -13.09 -42.96
N ARG A 292 -1.42 -13.30 -41.89
CA ARG A 292 -2.89 -13.38 -41.97
C ARG A 292 -3.48 -12.07 -42.49
N PHE A 293 -2.99 -10.93 -42.01
CA PHE A 293 -3.42 -9.61 -42.45
C PHE A 293 -3.18 -9.39 -43.95
N LEU A 294 -1.97 -9.66 -44.46
CA LEU A 294 -1.69 -9.50 -45.89
C LEU A 294 -2.50 -10.46 -46.78
N LYS A 295 -2.84 -11.66 -46.28
CA LYS A 295 -3.66 -12.61 -47.03
C LYS A 295 -5.12 -12.18 -47.23
N ILE A 296 -5.61 -11.18 -46.49
CA ILE A 296 -6.96 -10.63 -46.68
C ILE A 296 -7.12 -10.06 -48.10
N ARG A 297 -6.03 -9.52 -48.67
CA ARG A 297 -5.97 -9.02 -50.05
C ARG A 297 -4.96 -9.85 -50.84
N PRO A 298 -5.40 -10.93 -51.52
CA PRO A 298 -4.51 -11.86 -52.23
C PRO A 298 -3.57 -11.16 -53.23
N ASP A 299 -4.04 -10.09 -53.87
CA ASP A 299 -3.28 -9.33 -54.87
C ASP A 299 -2.02 -8.66 -54.29
N ASP A 300 -2.04 -8.31 -53.00
CA ASP A 300 -0.92 -7.65 -52.32
C ASP A 300 0.03 -8.68 -51.65
N TYR A 301 -0.34 -9.96 -51.62
CA TYR A 301 0.42 -11.01 -50.95
C TYR A 301 1.49 -11.63 -51.88
N SER A 302 2.75 -11.34 -51.58
CA SER A 302 3.91 -12.05 -52.13
C SER A 302 4.93 -12.32 -51.02
N ARG A 303 5.86 -13.27 -51.23
CA ARG A 303 6.91 -13.56 -50.24
C ARG A 303 7.80 -12.34 -49.97
N ASP A 304 8.05 -11.53 -50.99
CA ASP A 304 8.84 -10.31 -50.87
C ASP A 304 8.08 -9.18 -50.18
N ASN A 305 6.78 -9.02 -50.48
CA ASN A 305 5.93 -8.05 -49.81
C ASN A 305 5.78 -8.38 -48.32
N LEU A 306 5.63 -9.67 -47.97
CA LEU A 306 5.58 -10.09 -46.57
C LEU A 306 6.88 -9.73 -45.83
N ARG A 307 8.04 -10.08 -46.39
CA ARG A 307 9.34 -9.73 -45.79
C ARG A 307 9.52 -8.23 -45.61
N ARG A 308 9.11 -7.44 -46.62
CA ARG A 308 9.16 -5.97 -46.55
C ARG A 308 8.21 -5.44 -45.46
N PHE A 309 6.98 -5.94 -45.41
CA PHE A 309 5.97 -5.55 -44.43
C PHE A 309 6.45 -5.81 -43.00
N GLU A 310 7.00 -6.99 -42.73
CA GLU A 310 7.57 -7.35 -41.42
C GLU A 310 8.68 -6.40 -41.01
N ARG A 311 9.61 -6.09 -41.92
CA ARG A 311 10.69 -5.14 -41.64
C ARG A 311 10.15 -3.75 -41.27
N ARG A 312 9.09 -3.30 -41.94
CA ARG A 312 8.48 -1.98 -41.68
C ARG A 312 7.67 -1.95 -40.39
N VAL A 313 7.00 -3.04 -40.05
CA VAL A 313 6.39 -3.21 -38.73
C VAL A 313 7.46 -3.22 -37.65
N GLU A 314 8.58 -3.93 -37.83
CA GLU A 314 9.67 -3.96 -36.85
C GLU A 314 10.29 -2.58 -36.60
N GLU A 315 10.42 -1.75 -37.65
CA GLU A 315 10.84 -0.35 -37.52
C GLU A 315 9.85 0.47 -36.68
N LEU A 316 8.53 0.29 -36.89
CA LEU A 316 7.51 0.91 -36.02
C LEU A 316 7.62 0.42 -34.56
N LYS A 317 7.86 -0.88 -34.35
CA LYS A 317 8.04 -1.44 -33.01
C LYS A 317 9.26 -0.85 -32.31
N ALA A 318 10.37 -0.65 -33.04
CA ALA A 318 11.56 0.01 -32.51
C ALA A 318 11.28 1.48 -32.11
N LEU A 319 10.56 2.23 -32.95
CA LEU A 319 10.13 3.60 -32.61
C LEU A 319 9.20 3.62 -31.39
N ALA A 320 8.23 2.69 -31.33
CA ALA A 320 7.31 2.57 -30.21
C ALA A 320 8.03 2.24 -28.89
N ARG A 321 9.03 1.36 -28.94
CA ARG A 321 9.88 1.00 -27.80
C ARG A 321 10.56 2.22 -27.19
N GLU A 322 11.10 3.13 -28.02
CA GLU A 322 11.71 4.36 -27.52
C GLU A 322 10.67 5.30 -26.88
N GLN A 323 9.44 5.36 -27.39
CA GLN A 323 8.38 6.18 -26.80
C GLN A 323 7.94 5.67 -25.42
N VAL A 324 7.83 4.35 -25.22
CA VAL A 324 7.36 3.77 -23.94
C VAL A 324 8.47 3.63 -22.90
N ARG A 325 9.74 3.83 -23.27
CA ARG A 325 10.90 3.70 -22.38
C ARG A 325 10.76 4.42 -21.02
N PRO A 326 10.17 5.62 -20.91
CA PRO A 326 9.95 6.26 -19.61
C PRO A 326 9.05 5.44 -18.67
N LEU A 327 8.02 4.78 -19.19
CA LEU A 327 7.09 3.93 -18.41
C LEU A 327 7.70 2.60 -18.00
N MET A 328 8.78 2.17 -18.66
CA MET A 328 9.45 0.90 -18.41
C MET A 328 10.46 0.95 -17.26
N ARG A 329 10.68 2.14 -16.68
CA ARG A 329 11.56 2.29 -15.52
C ARG A 329 10.94 1.62 -14.30
N ASN A 330 11.75 0.86 -13.57
CA ASN A 330 11.40 0.36 -12.25
C ASN A 330 12.07 1.25 -11.20
N THR A 331 11.30 1.90 -10.34
CA THR A 331 11.82 2.73 -9.23
C THR A 331 11.80 2.00 -7.88
N LEU A 332 11.35 0.74 -7.89
CA LEU A 332 11.26 -0.14 -6.73
C LEU A 332 12.60 -0.80 -6.40
N GLU A 333 12.83 -1.05 -5.11
CA GLU A 333 13.90 -1.92 -4.60
C GLU A 333 13.57 -3.40 -4.81
N LEU A 334 12.30 -3.73 -5.08
CA LEU A 334 11.89 -5.07 -5.47
C LEU A 334 12.52 -5.46 -6.81
N GLU A 335 13.54 -6.30 -6.75
CA GLU A 335 14.04 -7.03 -7.92
C GLU A 335 13.02 -8.09 -8.33
N VAL A 336 12.30 -7.81 -9.40
CA VAL A 336 11.39 -8.79 -9.99
C VAL A 336 12.19 -9.72 -10.90
N GLY A 337 12.61 -10.86 -10.37
CA GLY A 337 13.35 -11.87 -11.11
C GLY A 337 12.58 -12.35 -12.35
N GLY A 338 13.23 -12.29 -13.51
CA GLY A 338 12.80 -12.98 -14.73
C GLY A 338 11.50 -12.48 -15.34
N GLY A 339 11.48 -11.27 -15.92
CA GLY A 339 10.52 -10.83 -16.95
C GLY A 339 9.06 -10.64 -16.51
N GLY A 340 8.66 -11.14 -15.34
CA GLY A 340 7.32 -11.06 -14.78
C GLY A 340 7.18 -9.95 -13.75
N GLY A 341 7.46 -8.71 -14.16
CA GLY A 341 7.21 -7.50 -13.35
C GLY A 341 5.81 -7.48 -12.72
N VAL A 342 5.62 -6.75 -11.62
CA VAL A 342 4.28 -6.49 -11.06
C VAL A 342 3.31 -6.02 -12.15
N GLY A 343 2.03 -6.41 -12.08
CA GLY A 343 1.08 -6.26 -13.19
C GLY A 343 0.76 -4.83 -13.64
N TYR A 344 1.29 -3.81 -12.98
CA TYR A 344 1.03 -2.38 -13.18
C TYR A 344 2.35 -1.60 -13.33
N LEU A 345 2.29 -0.33 -13.73
CA LEU A 345 3.48 0.50 -13.94
C LEU A 345 4.16 0.86 -12.60
N THR A 346 5.50 0.87 -12.60
CA THR A 346 6.34 1.17 -11.42
C THR A 346 7.34 2.28 -11.69
N CYS A 347 6.99 3.18 -12.62
CA CYS A 347 7.85 4.26 -13.08
C CYS A 347 7.68 5.56 -12.30
N THR A 348 6.74 5.59 -11.34
CA THR A 348 6.46 6.74 -10.48
C THR A 348 7.72 7.18 -9.76
N ARG A 349 8.04 8.48 -9.86
CA ARG A 349 9.19 9.09 -9.22
C ARG A 349 8.74 9.77 -7.94
N VAL A 350 9.35 9.38 -6.84
CA VAL A 350 9.16 9.98 -5.52
C VAL A 350 10.41 10.80 -5.21
N GLY A 351 10.25 12.09 -4.97
CA GLY A 351 11.29 13.04 -4.59
C GLY A 351 11.08 13.60 -3.19
N GLU A 352 11.98 14.50 -2.76
CA GLU A 352 12.00 15.02 -1.38
C GLU A 352 10.70 15.72 -0.95
N ARG A 353 10.01 16.39 -1.89
CA ARG A 353 8.75 17.09 -1.62
C ARG A 353 7.57 16.15 -1.36
N ASP A 354 7.71 14.88 -1.73
CA ASP A 354 6.64 13.88 -1.64
C ASP A 354 6.63 13.18 -0.27
N TYR A 355 7.55 13.53 0.64
CA TYR A 355 7.60 13.03 2.02
C TYR A 355 6.86 14.01 2.95
N PRO A 356 5.65 13.69 3.44
CA PRO A 356 4.82 14.66 4.16
C PRO A 356 5.36 15.09 5.53
N TRP A 357 6.36 14.38 6.06
CA TRP A 357 7.01 14.71 7.34
C TRP A 357 8.29 15.54 7.17
N ASP A 358 8.74 15.81 5.94
CA ASP A 358 9.95 16.60 5.66
C ASP A 358 9.64 18.09 5.42
N VAL A 359 8.44 18.54 5.77
CA VAL A 359 8.07 19.96 5.66
C VAL A 359 8.99 20.76 6.57
N ARG A 360 10.00 21.39 5.98
CA ARG A 360 10.92 22.30 6.65
C ARG A 360 10.07 23.34 7.39
N GLY A 361 10.21 23.35 8.71
CA GLY A 361 9.96 24.57 9.45
C GLY A 361 10.85 25.66 8.85
N GLU A 362 10.22 26.65 8.24
CA GLU A 362 10.80 28.00 8.15
C GLU A 362 10.81 28.63 9.54
#